data_AF-A0A1M5NBP1-F1
#
_entry.id   AF-A0A1M5NBP1-F1
#
_cell.length_a   1.000
_cell.length_b   1.000
_cell.length_c   1.000
_cell.angle_alpha   90.00
_cell.angle_beta   90.00
_cell.angle_gamma   90.00
#
_symmetry.space_group_name_H-M   'P 1'
#
loop_
_entity.id
_entity.type
_entity.pdbx_description
1 polymer ?
#
loop_
_entity_poly.entity_id
_entity_poly.type
_entity_poly.pdbx_seq_one_letter_code
_entity_poly.pdbx_strand_id
1 'polypeptide(L)'
;MSNISILSLGGNQPSKIGSPKETLTFALRSLASREVIILRESSFYSNPAFPKGSGPDFVNSVAVIDSQYKPSELLEILHEVEAECGRRRDVRWGPRTLDIDLIDFAGRVLPDHQVYHRWSNLSPEDQGKLTPEHLILPHPRVQDRAFVLVPLSEVLPDWKHPVTGLSVAEMLRNLPESDRNEVVRLPEA
;
A
#
# COMPACT_ATOMS: atom_id res chain seq x y z
N MET A 1 24.15 -0.63 -0.33
CA MET A 1 23.39 -1.19 -1.48
C MET A 1 22.03 -0.52 -1.45
N SER A 2 21.49 -0.06 -2.59
CA SER A 2 20.13 0.49 -2.62
C SER A 2 19.12 -0.65 -2.46
N ASN A 3 18.16 -0.50 -1.55
CA ASN A 3 17.05 -1.43 -1.36
C ASN A 3 15.77 -0.76 -1.84
N ILE A 4 15.61 -0.73 -3.17
CA ILE A 4 14.41 -0.16 -3.79
C ILE A 4 13.19 -0.93 -3.28
N SER A 5 12.25 -0.21 -2.69
CA SER A 5 11.04 -0.76 -2.08
C SER A 5 9.81 0.01 -2.57
N ILE A 6 8.66 -0.62 -2.51
CA ILE A 6 7.38 -0.04 -2.93
C ILE A 6 6.48 0.07 -1.70
N LEU A 7 5.97 1.26 -1.45
CA LEU A 7 4.97 1.53 -0.43
C LEU A 7 3.64 1.90 -1.08
N SER A 8 2.52 1.45 -0.51
CA SER A 8 1.22 2.04 -0.78
C SER A 8 0.68 2.73 0.47
N LEU A 9 0.16 3.92 0.31
CA LEU A 9 -0.45 4.71 1.38
C LEU A 9 -1.94 4.84 1.10
N GLY A 10 -2.76 4.79 2.15
CA GLY A 10 -4.21 4.92 2.05
C GLY A 10 -4.86 5.52 3.29
N GLY A 11 -5.89 6.34 3.13
CA GLY A 11 -6.65 6.90 4.25
C GLY A 11 -8.02 7.40 3.81
N ASN A 12 -9.02 7.29 4.67
CA ASN A 12 -10.38 7.75 4.38
C ASN A 12 -11.02 8.54 5.53
N GLN A 13 -10.25 8.86 6.57
CA GLN A 13 -10.68 9.68 7.68
C GLN A 13 -9.72 10.85 7.85
N PRO A 14 -10.20 12.04 8.25
CA PRO A 14 -9.32 13.13 8.62
C PRO A 14 -8.48 12.73 9.83
N SER A 15 -7.22 13.16 9.84
CA SER A 15 -6.33 13.04 10.99
C SER A 15 -6.19 14.39 11.70
N LYS A 16 -5.39 14.43 12.77
CA LYS A 16 -4.98 15.70 13.39
C LYS A 16 -4.17 16.62 12.45
N ILE A 17 -3.65 16.07 11.35
CA ILE A 17 -2.89 16.80 10.33
C ILE A 17 -3.83 17.50 9.35
N GLY A 18 -4.98 16.88 9.02
CA GLY A 18 -5.94 17.41 8.06
C GLY A 18 -6.69 16.32 7.31
N SER A 19 -7.09 16.62 6.08
CA SER A 19 -7.72 15.69 5.14
C SER A 19 -6.85 14.45 4.86
N PRO A 20 -7.41 13.37 4.30
CA PRO A 20 -6.61 12.21 3.89
C PRO A 20 -5.44 12.56 2.97
N LYS A 21 -5.65 13.45 1.97
CA LYS A 21 -4.57 13.91 1.07
C LYS A 21 -3.44 14.60 1.86
N GLU A 22 -3.78 15.53 2.75
CA GLU A 22 -2.78 16.22 3.60
C GLU A 22 -2.05 15.25 4.55
N THR A 23 -2.77 14.23 5.05
CA THR A 23 -2.21 13.19 5.90
C THR A 23 -1.20 12.32 5.15
N LEU A 24 -1.51 11.88 3.92
CA LEU A 24 -0.58 11.12 3.09
C LEU A 24 0.64 11.96 2.69
N THR A 25 0.46 13.25 2.35
CA THR A 25 1.58 14.17 2.09
C THR A 25 2.49 14.33 3.31
N PHE A 26 1.90 14.47 4.51
CA PHE A 26 2.67 14.51 5.75
C PHE A 26 3.43 13.20 5.99
N ALA A 27 2.80 12.04 5.75
CA ALA A 27 3.43 10.75 5.93
C ALA A 27 4.70 10.60 5.08
N LEU A 28 4.65 10.98 3.80
CA LEU A 28 5.82 10.94 2.92
C LEU A 28 6.94 11.89 3.37
N ARG A 29 6.60 13.08 3.88
CA ARG A 29 7.58 14.00 4.48
C ARG A 29 8.18 13.46 5.77
N SER A 30 7.38 12.80 6.61
CA SER A 30 7.85 12.16 7.85
C SER A 30 8.83 11.03 7.52
N LEU A 31 8.51 10.17 6.53
CA LEU A 31 9.42 9.15 6.04
C LEU A 31 10.74 9.75 5.51
N ALA A 32 10.67 10.82 4.71
CA ALA A 32 11.86 11.52 4.22
C ALA A 32 12.76 12.06 5.34
N SER A 33 12.17 12.50 6.46
CA SER A 33 12.93 12.94 7.65
C SER A 33 13.60 11.80 8.44
N ARG A 34 13.24 10.55 8.14
CA ARG A 34 13.69 9.32 8.80
C ARG A 34 14.56 8.49 7.86
N GLU A 35 15.40 9.16 7.06
CA GLU A 35 16.37 8.54 6.14
C GLU A 35 15.76 7.61 5.07
N VAL A 36 14.45 7.70 4.82
CA VAL A 36 13.79 7.02 3.69
C VAL A 36 13.80 7.96 2.48
N ILE A 37 14.52 7.59 1.43
CA ILE A 37 14.63 8.41 0.22
C ILE A 37 13.43 8.13 -0.67
N ILE A 38 12.58 9.14 -0.91
CA ILE A 38 11.48 9.03 -1.87
C ILE A 38 12.05 9.20 -3.29
N LEU A 39 12.07 8.14 -4.08
CA LEU A 39 12.57 8.15 -5.46
C LEU A 39 11.49 8.60 -6.45
N ARG A 40 10.25 8.14 -6.24
CA ARG A 40 9.06 8.48 -7.04
C ARG A 40 7.83 8.46 -6.15
N GLU A 41 6.87 9.32 -6.45
CA GLU A 41 5.55 9.36 -5.83
C GLU A 41 4.49 9.43 -6.94
N SER A 42 3.43 8.65 -6.82
CA SER A 42 2.29 8.74 -7.73
C SER A 42 1.45 9.97 -7.42
N SER A 43 0.50 10.28 -8.30
CA SER A 43 -0.60 11.16 -7.93
C SER A 43 -1.45 10.55 -6.81
N PHE A 44 -2.34 11.36 -6.25
CA PHE A 44 -3.39 10.86 -5.36
C PHE A 44 -4.57 10.32 -6.16
N TYR A 45 -5.12 9.20 -5.72
CA TYR A 45 -6.28 8.55 -6.33
C TYR A 45 -7.37 8.34 -5.29
N SER A 46 -8.62 8.47 -5.70
CA SER A 46 -9.80 8.20 -4.89
C SER A 46 -10.43 6.87 -5.29
N ASN A 47 -10.90 6.08 -4.34
CA ASN A 47 -11.80 4.95 -4.61
C ASN A 47 -12.86 4.82 -3.50
N PRO A 48 -14.04 4.25 -3.79
CA PRO A 48 -15.09 4.08 -2.80
C PRO A 48 -14.66 3.19 -1.63
N ALA A 49 -15.12 3.51 -0.42
CA ALA A 49 -15.07 2.57 0.69
C ALA A 49 -15.89 1.31 0.38
N PHE A 50 -15.50 0.17 0.93
CA PHE A 50 -16.22 -1.10 0.75
C PHE A 50 -17.01 -1.48 2.01
N PRO A 51 -18.32 -1.79 1.91
CA PRO A 51 -19.19 -1.63 0.74
C PRO A 51 -19.40 -0.16 0.35
N LYS A 52 -19.72 0.10 -0.93
CA LYS A 52 -19.93 1.46 -1.45
C LYS A 52 -20.97 2.23 -0.63
N GLY A 53 -20.62 3.44 -0.20
CA GLY A 53 -21.47 4.28 0.66
C GLY A 53 -21.39 3.99 2.16
N SER A 54 -20.53 3.06 2.60
CA SER A 54 -20.30 2.78 4.04
C SER A 54 -19.51 3.88 4.78
N GLY A 55 -18.92 4.82 4.04
CA GLY A 55 -18.14 5.93 4.58
C GLY A 55 -17.52 6.78 3.47
N PRO A 56 -16.65 7.74 3.82
CA PRO A 56 -15.91 8.53 2.85
C PRO A 56 -15.01 7.65 1.97
N ASP A 57 -14.80 8.09 0.74
CA ASP A 57 -13.87 7.48 -0.20
C ASP A 57 -12.43 7.49 0.36
N PHE A 58 -11.66 6.47 0.01
CA PHE A 58 -10.24 6.39 0.32
C PHE A 58 -9.44 7.25 -0.64
N VAL A 59 -8.46 7.97 -0.10
CA VAL A 59 -7.37 8.56 -0.87
C VAL A 59 -6.18 7.62 -0.77
N ASN A 60 -5.59 7.26 -1.90
CA ASN A 60 -4.45 6.36 -1.99
C ASN A 60 -3.33 6.99 -2.83
N SER A 61 -2.09 6.61 -2.53
CA SER A 61 -0.93 6.88 -3.37
C SER A 61 0.09 5.76 -3.23
N VAL A 62 1.07 5.72 -4.13
CA VAL A 62 2.19 4.78 -4.10
C VAL A 62 3.50 5.57 -4.15
N ALA A 63 4.48 5.11 -3.37
CA ALA A 63 5.83 5.65 -3.38
C ALA A 63 6.86 4.56 -3.67
N VAL A 64 7.80 4.86 -4.55
CA VAL A 64 9.02 4.07 -4.73
C VAL A 64 10.09 4.72 -3.88
N ILE A 65 10.70 3.95 -2.99
CA ILE A 65 11.65 4.45 -2.01
C ILE A 65 12.97 3.69 -2.06
N ASP A 66 14.02 4.29 -1.50
CA ASP A 66 15.26 3.62 -1.14
C ASP A 66 15.57 3.86 0.35
N SER A 67 16.09 2.84 1.03
CA SER A 67 16.54 2.96 2.42
C SER A 67 17.61 1.94 2.74
N GLN A 68 18.41 2.21 3.78
CA GLN A 68 19.39 1.25 4.29
C GLN A 68 18.81 0.32 5.37
N TYR A 69 17.54 0.48 5.73
CA TYR A 69 16.86 -0.35 6.73
C TYR A 69 16.62 -1.77 6.24
N LYS A 70 16.55 -2.72 7.17
CA LYS A 70 15.98 -4.04 6.93
C LYS A 70 14.46 -3.97 6.84
N PRO A 71 13.78 -4.99 6.29
CA PRO A 71 12.32 -5.00 6.18
C PRO A 71 11.58 -4.77 7.51
N SER A 72 12.04 -5.36 8.61
CA SER A 72 11.42 -5.18 9.93
C SER A 72 11.63 -3.78 10.49
N GLU A 73 12.83 -3.23 10.35
CA GLU A 73 13.18 -1.86 10.79
C GLU A 73 12.36 -0.83 10.00
N LEU A 74 12.23 -1.02 8.68
CA LEU A 74 11.37 -0.19 7.85
C LEU A 74 9.91 -0.28 8.31
N LEU A 75 9.39 -1.49 8.55
CA LEU A 75 8.01 -1.68 9.00
C LEU A 75 7.71 -0.97 10.34
N GLU A 76 8.66 -0.97 11.27
CA GLU A 76 8.55 -0.20 12.52
C GLU A 76 8.44 1.31 12.24
N ILE A 77 9.27 1.83 11.35
CA ILE A 77 9.20 3.24 10.92
C ILE A 77 7.84 3.57 10.30
N LEU A 78 7.29 2.70 9.45
CA LEU A 78 5.97 2.90 8.86
C LEU A 78 4.88 2.98 9.94
N HIS A 79 4.92 2.07 10.93
CA HIS A 79 3.98 2.08 12.06
C HIS A 79 4.08 3.33 12.93
N GLU A 80 5.29 3.87 13.13
CA GLU A 80 5.46 5.12 13.86
C GLU A 80 4.80 6.30 13.13
N VAL A 81 4.96 6.39 11.81
CA VAL A 81 4.32 7.42 10.99
C VAL A 81 2.79 7.29 11.02
N GLU A 82 2.26 6.07 10.98
CA GLU A 82 0.82 5.80 11.16
C GLU A 82 0.31 6.28 12.52
N ALA A 83 1.05 5.99 13.59
CA ALA A 83 0.71 6.41 14.94
C ALA A 83 0.74 7.95 15.09
N GLU A 84 1.72 8.62 14.48
CA GLU A 84 1.77 10.08 14.39
C GLU A 84 0.52 10.65 13.71
N CYS A 85 0.03 10.00 12.66
CA CYS A 85 -1.19 10.34 11.93
C CYS A 85 -2.48 9.87 12.64
N GLY A 86 -2.39 9.39 13.87
CA GLY A 86 -3.54 9.06 14.71
C GLY A 86 -4.22 7.73 14.36
N ARG A 87 -3.53 6.81 13.66
CA ARG A 87 -4.08 5.49 13.38
C ARG A 87 -4.39 4.75 14.69
N ARG A 88 -5.64 4.32 14.87
CA ARG A 88 -6.09 3.42 15.94
C ARG A 88 -6.56 2.10 15.34
N ARG A 89 -6.14 0.96 15.89
CA ARG A 89 -6.47 -0.38 15.38
C ARG A 89 -7.66 -0.97 16.12
N ASP A 90 -8.79 -0.24 16.11
CA ASP A 90 -9.98 -0.59 16.88
C ASP A 90 -10.85 -1.65 16.18
N VAL A 91 -10.98 -1.57 14.85
CA VAL A 91 -11.78 -2.49 14.02
C VAL A 91 -10.97 -2.95 12.80
N ARG A 92 -10.90 -4.27 12.58
CA ARG A 92 -10.24 -4.86 11.41
C ARG A 92 -10.98 -4.42 10.13
N TRP A 93 -10.22 -3.89 9.17
CA TRP A 93 -10.73 -3.30 7.92
C TRP A 93 -11.66 -2.09 8.09
N GLY A 94 -11.69 -1.46 9.27
CA GLY A 94 -12.48 -0.25 9.51
C GLY A 94 -11.91 1.03 8.88
N PRO A 95 -12.60 2.16 9.03
CA PRO A 95 -12.06 3.47 8.66
C PRO A 95 -10.72 3.75 9.33
N ARG A 96 -9.81 4.42 8.62
CA ARG A 96 -8.47 4.72 9.14
C ARG A 96 -7.97 6.07 8.64
N THR A 97 -7.20 6.75 9.49
CA THR A 97 -6.56 8.02 9.15
C THR A 97 -5.42 7.82 8.15
N LEU A 98 -4.61 6.78 8.37
CA LEU A 98 -3.50 6.38 7.49
C LEU A 98 -3.25 4.87 7.61
N ASP A 99 -2.90 4.26 6.49
CA ASP A 99 -2.46 2.87 6.30
C ASP A 99 -1.25 2.93 5.37
N ILE A 100 -0.11 2.38 5.77
CA ILE A 100 1.08 2.27 4.93
C ILE A 100 1.44 0.78 4.82
N ASP A 101 1.21 0.21 3.65
CA ASP A 101 1.60 -1.16 3.33
C ASP A 101 2.98 -1.17 2.64
N LEU A 102 3.89 -2.02 3.12
CA LEU A 102 5.11 -2.37 2.38
C LEU A 102 4.75 -3.42 1.32
N ILE A 103 4.71 -2.99 0.06
CA ILE A 103 4.28 -3.81 -1.08
C ILE A 103 5.40 -4.70 -1.59
N ASP A 104 6.62 -4.17 -1.68
CA ASP A 104 7.80 -4.91 -2.11
C ASP A 104 9.03 -4.38 -1.39
N PHE A 105 10.01 -5.25 -1.15
CA PHE A 105 11.31 -4.87 -0.62
C PHE A 105 12.41 -5.55 -1.43
N ALA A 106 13.02 -4.81 -2.35
CA ALA A 106 14.10 -5.26 -3.21
C ALA A 106 13.80 -6.61 -3.93
N GLY A 107 12.54 -6.82 -4.34
CA GLY A 107 12.10 -8.07 -5.00
C GLY A 107 12.18 -9.33 -4.14
N ARG A 108 12.30 -9.20 -2.81
CA ARG A 108 12.40 -10.35 -1.90
C ARG A 108 11.05 -11.02 -1.69
N VAL A 109 11.09 -12.36 -1.59
CA VAL A 109 9.95 -13.16 -1.13
C VAL A 109 10.20 -13.53 0.33
N LEU A 110 9.34 -13.04 1.23
CA LEU A 110 9.47 -13.25 2.67
C LEU A 110 8.22 -13.91 3.27
N PRO A 111 8.38 -14.74 4.33
CA PRO A 111 9.66 -15.26 4.82
C PRO A 111 10.27 -16.29 3.85
N ASP A 112 9.44 -16.97 3.08
CA ASP A 112 9.81 -17.87 1.99
C ASP A 112 8.60 -18.06 1.05
N HIS A 113 8.81 -18.74 -0.08
CA HIS A 113 7.75 -18.99 -1.06
C HIS A 113 6.60 -19.83 -0.51
N GLN A 114 6.85 -20.79 0.37
CA GLN A 114 5.81 -21.68 0.89
C GLN A 114 4.83 -20.91 1.78
N VAL A 115 5.36 -20.10 2.70
CA VAL A 115 4.55 -19.24 3.56
C VAL A 115 3.87 -18.16 2.73
N TYR A 116 4.57 -17.53 1.78
CA TYR A 116 3.96 -16.56 0.87
C TYR A 116 2.73 -17.16 0.16
N HIS A 117 2.87 -18.34 -0.44
CA HIS A 117 1.76 -18.98 -1.17
C HIS A 117 0.58 -19.33 -0.27
N ARG A 118 0.83 -19.70 0.98
CA ARG A 118 -0.25 -19.90 1.97
C ARG A 118 -1.07 -18.63 2.13
N TRP A 119 -0.42 -17.47 2.25
CA TRP A 119 -1.09 -16.18 2.46
C TRP A 119 -1.73 -15.62 1.18
N SER A 120 -1.07 -15.73 0.03
CA SER A 120 -1.61 -15.25 -1.25
C SER A 120 -2.88 -16.01 -1.66
N ASN A 121 -2.97 -17.29 -1.28
CA ASN A 121 -4.07 -18.19 -1.66
C ASN A 121 -5.17 -18.32 -0.58
N LEU A 122 -5.14 -17.51 0.49
CA LEU A 122 -6.21 -17.54 1.48
C LEU A 122 -7.56 -17.19 0.86
N SER A 123 -8.62 -17.85 1.33
CA SER A 123 -9.99 -17.49 0.97
C SER A 123 -10.33 -16.06 1.45
N PRO A 124 -11.24 -15.34 0.79
CA PRO A 124 -11.68 -14.02 1.26
C PRO A 124 -12.19 -14.02 2.71
N GLU A 125 -12.80 -15.12 3.14
CA GLU A 125 -13.28 -15.30 4.52
C GLU A 125 -12.11 -15.38 5.51
N ASP A 126 -11.07 -16.16 5.20
CA ASP A 126 -9.91 -16.34 6.08
C ASP A 126 -9.02 -15.10 6.15
N GLN A 127 -8.94 -14.33 5.06
CA GLN A 127 -8.21 -13.07 4.99
C GLN A 127 -8.69 -12.05 6.05
N GLY A 128 -9.98 -12.11 6.43
CA GLY A 128 -10.57 -11.26 7.46
C GLY A 128 -10.35 -11.73 8.89
N LYS A 129 -9.85 -12.96 9.07
CA LYS A 129 -9.75 -13.60 10.38
C LYS A 129 -8.32 -13.85 10.81
N LEU A 130 -7.44 -14.21 9.88
CA LEU A 130 -6.07 -14.64 10.15
C LEU A 130 -5.08 -13.49 10.01
N THR A 131 -4.15 -13.36 10.94
CA THR A 131 -3.06 -12.37 10.89
C THR A 131 -1.73 -13.10 10.81
N PRO A 132 -0.80 -12.71 9.92
CA PRO A 132 0.47 -13.39 9.80
C PRO A 132 1.37 -13.11 11.01
N GLU A 133 2.11 -14.13 11.43
CA GLU A 133 3.13 -14.00 12.48
C GLU A 133 4.42 -13.33 11.97
N HIS A 134 4.61 -13.30 10.66
CA HIS A 134 5.77 -12.74 9.99
C HIS A 134 5.36 -11.77 8.89
N LEU A 135 6.25 -10.84 8.55
CA LEU A 135 6.08 -9.98 7.39
C LEU A 135 6.05 -10.84 6.11
N ILE A 136 4.98 -10.70 5.32
CA ILE A 136 4.80 -11.40 4.05
C ILE A 136 5.12 -10.43 2.92
N LEU A 137 6.17 -10.72 2.14
CA LEU A 137 6.55 -9.93 0.96
C LEU A 137 6.64 -10.81 -0.29
N PRO A 138 6.32 -10.26 -1.48
CA PRO A 138 5.61 -8.98 -1.66
C PRO A 138 4.23 -9.02 -0.97
N HIS A 139 3.55 -7.89 -0.84
CA HIS A 139 2.24 -7.88 -0.18
C HIS A 139 1.32 -8.91 -0.86
N PRO A 140 0.76 -9.90 -0.15
CA PRO A 140 0.23 -11.14 -0.74
C PRO A 140 -0.99 -10.96 -1.65
N ARG A 141 -1.58 -9.77 -1.64
CA ARG A 141 -2.79 -9.40 -2.40
C ARG A 141 -2.57 -8.20 -3.33
N VAL A 142 -1.34 -7.76 -3.57
CA VAL A 142 -1.09 -6.57 -4.42
C VAL A 142 -1.68 -6.73 -5.82
N GLN A 143 -1.61 -7.94 -6.38
CA GLN A 143 -2.15 -8.30 -7.68
C GLN A 143 -3.67 -8.15 -7.80
N ASP A 144 -4.39 -8.12 -6.66
CA ASP A 144 -5.85 -8.06 -6.59
C ASP A 144 -6.37 -6.64 -6.31
N ARG A 145 -5.49 -5.64 -6.14
CA ARG A 145 -5.87 -4.31 -5.62
C ARG A 145 -5.69 -3.22 -6.67
N ALA A 146 -6.77 -2.85 -7.34
CA ALA A 146 -6.78 -1.75 -8.31
C ALA A 146 -6.27 -0.43 -7.70
N PHE A 147 -6.66 -0.11 -6.47
CA PHE A 147 -6.26 1.12 -5.77
C PHE A 147 -4.75 1.17 -5.43
N VAL A 148 -4.02 0.06 -5.55
CA VAL A 148 -2.55 0.02 -5.47
C VAL A 148 -1.94 0.01 -6.88
N LEU A 149 -2.43 -0.87 -7.76
CA LEU A 149 -1.84 -1.07 -9.08
C LEU A 149 -2.02 0.13 -10.03
N VAL A 150 -3.14 0.85 -9.95
CA VAL A 150 -3.37 2.05 -10.78
C VAL A 150 -2.35 3.15 -10.44
N PRO A 151 -2.19 3.59 -9.17
CA PRO A 151 -1.11 4.52 -8.84
C PRO A 151 0.30 3.97 -9.11
N LEU A 152 0.54 2.68 -8.86
CA LEU A 152 1.85 2.07 -9.13
C LEU A 152 2.20 2.09 -10.64
N SER A 153 1.20 1.96 -11.52
CA SER A 153 1.42 2.02 -12.97
C SER A 153 1.90 3.40 -13.47
N GLU A 154 1.61 4.47 -12.72
CA GLU A 154 2.09 5.82 -13.02
C GLU A 154 3.60 5.95 -12.79
N VAL A 155 4.13 5.28 -11.77
CA VAL A 155 5.53 5.48 -11.32
C VAL A 155 6.47 4.33 -11.66
N LEU A 156 5.96 3.11 -11.79
CA LEU A 156 6.77 1.91 -12.00
C LEU A 156 6.01 0.81 -12.78
N PRO A 157 5.56 1.08 -14.02
CA PRO A 157 4.70 0.16 -14.79
C PRO A 157 5.36 -1.18 -15.14
N ASP A 158 6.69 -1.18 -15.26
CA ASP A 158 7.47 -2.36 -15.64
C ASP A 158 7.93 -3.20 -14.43
N TRP A 159 7.57 -2.82 -13.20
CA TRP A 159 7.85 -3.65 -12.04
C TRP A 159 7.20 -5.00 -12.21
N LYS A 160 8.00 -6.06 -12.03
CA LYS A 160 7.55 -7.44 -12.09
C LYS A 160 7.37 -7.97 -10.68
N HIS A 161 6.19 -8.50 -10.42
CA HIS A 161 5.89 -9.18 -9.18
C HIS A 161 6.85 -10.36 -8.99
N PRO A 162 7.63 -10.44 -7.90
CA PRO A 162 8.73 -11.41 -7.77
C PRO A 162 8.27 -12.88 -7.74
N VAL A 163 7.01 -13.15 -7.38
CA VAL A 163 6.43 -14.51 -7.40
C VAL A 163 5.72 -14.86 -8.72
N THR A 164 4.80 -14.03 -9.21
CA THR A 164 4.01 -14.35 -10.42
C THR A 164 4.75 -14.01 -11.72
N GLY A 165 5.78 -13.17 -11.67
CA GLY A 165 6.49 -12.67 -12.84
C GLY A 165 5.72 -11.63 -13.68
N LEU A 166 4.46 -11.36 -13.33
CA LEU A 166 3.61 -10.40 -14.03
C LEU A 166 4.05 -8.97 -13.76
N SER A 167 4.06 -8.16 -14.82
CA SER A 167 4.20 -6.71 -14.72
C SER A 167 2.95 -6.06 -14.11
N VAL A 168 3.08 -4.81 -13.66
CA VAL A 168 1.92 -4.00 -13.20
C VAL A 168 0.86 -3.91 -14.29
N ALA A 169 1.28 -3.69 -15.54
CA ALA A 169 0.37 -3.62 -16.69
C ALA A 169 -0.38 -4.95 -16.94
N GLU A 170 0.26 -6.09 -16.75
CA GLU A 170 -0.39 -7.41 -16.83
C GLU A 170 -1.36 -7.65 -15.68
N MET A 171 -0.97 -7.33 -14.44
CA MET A 171 -1.86 -7.47 -13.28
C MET A 171 -3.09 -6.57 -13.42
N LEU A 172 -2.94 -5.32 -13.87
CA LEU A 172 -4.07 -4.44 -14.15
C LEU A 172 -5.02 -5.02 -15.21
N ARG A 173 -4.49 -5.59 -16.30
CA ARG A 173 -5.34 -6.22 -17.33
C ARG A 173 -6.14 -7.40 -16.80
N ASN A 174 -5.63 -8.10 -15.78
CA ASN A 174 -6.31 -9.22 -15.14
C ASN A 174 -7.40 -8.81 -14.15
N LEU A 175 -7.46 -7.53 -13.75
CA LEU A 175 -8.49 -7.01 -12.86
C LEU A 175 -9.79 -6.67 -13.61
N PRO A 176 -10.96 -6.85 -12.95
CA PRO A 176 -12.23 -6.38 -13.48
C PRO A 176 -12.15 -4.91 -13.89
N GLU A 177 -12.75 -4.57 -15.03
CA GLU A 177 -12.77 -3.20 -15.52
C GLU A 177 -13.50 -2.25 -14.55
N SER A 178 -14.54 -2.75 -13.87
CA SER A 178 -15.24 -2.03 -12.80
C SER A 178 -14.28 -1.53 -11.73
N ASP A 179 -13.42 -2.41 -11.24
CA ASP A 179 -12.54 -2.13 -10.10
C ASP A 179 -11.47 -1.11 -10.47
N ARG A 180 -10.99 -1.18 -11.72
CA ARG A 180 -10.05 -0.20 -12.28
C ARG A 180 -10.69 1.18 -12.44
N ASN A 181 -11.91 1.23 -12.95
CA ASN A 181 -12.64 2.47 -13.23
C ASN A 181 -13.09 3.19 -11.95
N GLU A 182 -13.19 2.48 -10.82
CA GLU A 182 -13.47 3.09 -9.52
C GLU A 182 -12.27 3.85 -8.92
N VAL A 183 -11.06 3.66 -9.46
CA VAL A 183 -9.85 4.36 -9.00
C VAL A 183 -9.62 5.60 -9.86
N VAL A 184 -9.99 6.76 -9.32
CA VAL A 184 -10.01 8.03 -10.05
C VAL A 184 -8.91 8.95 -9.56
N ARG A 185 -8.07 9.47 -10.46
CA ARG A 185 -7.03 10.46 -10.11
C ARG A 185 -7.69 11.73 -9.54
N LEU A 186 -7.21 12.17 -8.38
CA LEU A 186 -7.62 13.44 -7.78
C LEU A 186 -6.89 14.60 -8.48
N PRO A 187 -7.53 15.77 -8.59
CA PRO A 187 -6.88 16.95 -9.14
C PRO A 187 -5.66 17.36 -8.31
N GLU A 188 -4.64 17.83 -9.03
CA GLU A 188 -3.56 18.61 -8.42
C GLU A 188 -4.17 19.93 -7.93
N ALA A 189 -3.88 20.28 -6.67
CA ALA A 189 -4.48 21.45 -6.02
C ALA A 189 -3.79 22.73 -6.51
#